data_AF-A0A7S2PV67-F1
#
_entry.id   AF-A0A7S2PV67-F1
#
_cell.length_a   1.000
_cell.length_b   1.000
_cell.length_c   1.000
_cell.angle_alpha   90.00
_cell.angle_beta   90.00
_cell.angle_gamma   90.00
#
_symmetry.space_group_name_H-M   'P 1'
#
loop_
_entity.id
_entity.type
_entity.pdbx_description
1 polymer ?
#
loop_
_entity_poly.entity_id
_entity_poly.type
_entity_poly.pdbx_seq_one_letter_code
_entity_poly.pdbx_strand_id
1 'polypeptide(L)'
;DGCGRGKLPVFAEKHSDVEASIYLAGACIQEMLWQRSASALLLAGPPKICEAVKAAFSPGGQYEFESSTMPKVCGTPAAKFEVKIVPKEELPEGKDSPQVCGKDASGCRLAFDLGKSDIKT
;
A
#
# COMPACT_ATOMS: atom_id res chain seq x y z
N ASP A 1 2.92 -14.01 -1.60
CA ASP A 1 4.31 -13.52 -1.45
C ASP A 1 4.61 -12.50 -2.55
N GLY A 2 4.04 -11.30 -2.41
CA GLY A 2 4.18 -10.21 -3.38
C GLY A 2 4.95 -9.03 -2.82
N CYS A 3 5.46 -8.19 -3.70
CA CYS A 3 6.01 -6.89 -3.37
C CYS A 3 5.51 -5.86 -4.37
N GLY A 4 4.66 -4.93 -3.91
CA GLY A 4 4.33 -3.73 -4.67
C GLY A 4 5.49 -2.74 -4.59
N ARG A 5 6.03 -2.33 -5.74
CA ARG A 5 7.10 -1.33 -5.81
C ARG A 5 6.71 -0.22 -6.77
N GLY A 6 6.85 1.03 -6.31
CA GLY A 6 6.61 2.23 -7.10
C GLY A 6 7.72 3.26 -6.94
N LYS A 7 7.70 4.27 -7.83
CA LYS A 7 8.53 5.48 -7.71
C LYS A 7 7.68 6.69 -8.10
N LEU A 8 7.88 7.80 -7.40
CA LEU A 8 7.20 9.06 -7.67
C LEU A 8 8.28 10.16 -7.78
N PRO A 9 8.29 10.98 -8.84
CA PRO A 9 9.10 12.19 -8.84
C PRO A 9 8.59 13.13 -7.75
N VAL A 10 9.51 13.66 -6.94
CA VAL A 10 9.20 14.57 -5.83
C VAL A 10 10.01 15.86 -5.97
N PHE A 11 9.48 16.94 -5.42
CA PHE A 11 10.23 18.18 -5.28
C PHE A 11 11.38 18.03 -4.29
N ALA A 12 12.42 18.85 -4.46
CA ALA A 12 13.51 18.95 -3.49
C ALA A 12 12.99 19.48 -2.14
N GLU A 13 13.68 19.14 -1.04
CA GLU A 13 13.19 19.40 0.31
C GLU A 13 12.97 20.89 0.64
N LYS A 14 13.68 21.77 -0.07
CA LYS A 14 13.61 23.23 0.07
C LYS A 14 12.72 23.92 -0.97
N HIS A 15 12.10 23.15 -1.86
CA HIS A 15 11.16 23.70 -2.84
C HIS A 15 9.90 24.19 -2.13
N SER A 16 9.27 25.26 -2.63
CA SER A 16 8.04 25.81 -2.07
C SER A 16 6.92 24.78 -1.98
N ASP A 17 6.90 23.86 -2.95
CA ASP A 17 5.82 22.89 -3.12
C ASP A 17 6.15 21.49 -2.56
N VAL A 18 7.15 21.38 -1.67
CA VAL A 18 7.54 20.09 -1.06
C VAL A 18 6.36 19.39 -0.35
N GLU A 19 5.45 20.17 0.23
CA GLU A 19 4.24 19.64 0.89
C GLU A 19 3.32 18.91 -0.11
N ALA A 20 3.27 19.34 -1.37
CA ALA A 20 2.53 18.62 -2.40
C ALA A 20 3.14 17.24 -2.69
N SER A 21 4.46 17.11 -2.61
CA SER A 21 5.13 15.80 -2.73
C SER A 21 4.80 14.87 -1.57
N ILE A 22 4.75 15.39 -0.34
CA ILE A 22 4.37 14.61 0.85
C ILE A 22 2.94 14.12 0.72
N TYR A 23 2.01 15.01 0.37
CA TYR A 23 0.60 14.67 0.19
C TYR A 23 0.41 13.60 -0.90
N LEU A 24 0.96 13.82 -2.10
CA LEU A 24 0.82 12.89 -3.22
C LEU A 24 1.49 11.54 -2.94
N ALA A 25 2.67 11.53 -2.29
CA ALA A 25 3.32 10.29 -1.88
C ALA A 25 2.42 9.49 -0.93
N GLY A 26 1.83 10.14 0.07
CA GLY A 26 0.89 9.50 0.98
C GLY A 26 -0.31 8.89 0.25
N ALA A 27 -0.96 9.64 -0.64
CA ALA A 27 -2.14 9.17 -1.38
C ALA A 27 -1.82 7.98 -2.31
N CYS A 28 -0.71 8.04 -3.06
CA CYS A 28 -0.28 6.94 -3.92
C CYS A 28 0.10 5.69 -3.11
N ILE A 29 0.73 5.86 -1.94
CA ILE A 29 1.06 4.75 -1.04
C ILE A 29 -0.22 4.12 -0.49
N GLN A 30 -1.18 4.94 -0.04
CA GLN A 30 -2.48 4.46 0.45
C GLN A 30 -3.18 3.61 -0.61
N GLU A 31 -3.29 4.10 -1.84
CA GLU A 31 -3.90 3.36 -2.96
C GLU A 31 -3.21 2.01 -3.18
N MET A 32 -1.89 2.02 -3.34
CA MET A 32 -1.10 0.81 -3.62
C MET A 32 -1.18 -0.20 -2.46
N LEU A 33 -1.20 0.28 -1.22
CA LEU A 33 -1.34 -0.52 0.00
C LEU A 33 -2.64 -1.33 -0.02
N TRP A 34 -3.77 -0.72 -0.42
CA TRP A 34 -5.05 -1.41 -0.55
C TRP A 34 -5.12 -2.32 -1.78
N GLN A 35 -4.59 -1.90 -2.92
CA GLN A 35 -4.54 -2.73 -4.12
C GLN A 35 -3.71 -4.00 -3.94
N ARG A 36 -2.66 -3.94 -3.12
CA ARG A 36 -1.68 -5.03 -2.96
C ARG A 36 -1.79 -5.75 -1.62
N SER A 37 -2.73 -5.36 -0.74
CA SER A 37 -2.90 -5.94 0.58
C SER A 37 -1.58 -5.97 1.37
N ALA A 38 -0.92 -4.81 1.46
CA ALA A 38 0.43 -4.73 2.01
C ALA A 38 0.47 -5.05 3.53
N SER A 39 1.53 -5.68 4.03
CA SER A 39 1.72 -5.94 5.47
C SER A 39 2.78 -5.03 6.11
N ALA A 40 3.58 -4.34 5.30
CA ALA A 40 4.59 -3.38 5.72
C ALA A 40 4.85 -2.37 4.60
N LEU A 41 5.52 -1.26 4.95
CA LEU A 41 5.92 -0.19 4.03
C LEU A 41 7.42 0.11 4.18
N LEU A 42 8.13 0.10 3.06
CA LEU A 42 9.53 0.52 2.96
C LEU A 42 9.61 1.79 2.11
N LEU A 43 10.31 2.81 2.63
CA LEU A 43 10.47 4.11 2.00
C LEU A 43 11.95 4.35 1.70
N ALA A 44 12.25 4.86 0.51
CA ALA A 44 13.57 5.38 0.19
C ALA A 44 13.43 6.65 -0.66
N GLY A 45 14.11 7.72 -0.27
CA GLY A 45 13.97 9.02 -0.91
C GLY A 45 14.47 10.16 0.00
N PRO A 46 14.12 11.42 -0.31
CA PRO A 46 14.50 12.56 0.51
C PRO A 46 14.03 12.41 1.97
N PRO A 47 14.91 12.62 2.97
CA PRO A 47 14.61 12.41 4.38
C PRO A 47 13.34 13.11 4.86
N LYS A 48 13.18 14.41 4.56
CA LYS A 48 12.01 15.20 4.98
C LYS A 48 10.70 14.57 4.53
N ILE A 49 10.66 14.05 3.30
CA ILE A 49 9.46 13.44 2.73
C ILE A 49 9.21 12.07 3.35
N CYS A 50 10.25 11.23 3.46
CA CYS A 50 10.12 9.89 4.01
C CYS A 50 9.71 9.91 5.49
N GLU A 51 10.28 10.83 6.27
CA GLU A 51 9.92 11.03 7.68
C GLU A 51 8.49 11.54 7.84
N ALA A 52 8.07 12.51 7.03
CA ALA A 52 6.69 13.00 7.05
C ALA A 52 5.68 11.90 6.69
N VAL A 53 5.97 11.09 5.66
CA VAL A 53 5.11 9.94 5.30
C VAL A 53 5.12 8.90 6.42
N LYS A 54 6.28 8.57 6.99
CA LYS A 54 6.36 7.63 8.12
C LYS A 54 5.54 8.10 9.33
N ALA A 55 5.58 9.40 9.64
CA ALA A 55 4.77 10.00 10.69
C ALA A 55 3.28 9.92 10.35
N ALA A 56 2.89 10.14 9.09
CA ALA A 56 1.51 10.03 8.65
C ALA A 56 0.92 8.62 8.82
N PHE A 57 1.72 7.55 8.70
CA PHE A 57 1.28 6.16 8.95
C PHE A 57 1.43 5.71 10.42
N SER A 58 1.82 6.60 11.33
CA SER A 58 1.96 6.31 12.77
C SER A 58 0.65 6.60 13.54
N PRO A 59 0.52 6.18 14.83
CA PRO A 59 -0.64 6.55 15.65
C PRO A 59 -0.84 8.07 15.72
N GLY A 60 -2.07 8.55 15.52
CA GLY A 60 -2.42 9.96 15.38
C GLY A 60 -2.09 10.59 14.02
N GLY A 61 -1.49 9.83 13.10
CA GLY A 61 -1.17 10.28 11.76
C GLY A 61 -2.36 10.20 10.79
N GLN A 62 -2.25 10.91 9.67
CA GLN A 62 -3.30 10.97 8.63
C GLN A 62 -3.74 9.58 8.12
N TYR A 63 -2.82 8.62 8.07
CA TYR A 63 -3.04 7.26 7.60
C TYR A 63 -2.99 6.20 8.73
N GLU A 64 -3.33 6.60 9.96
CA GLU A 64 -3.44 5.66 11.09
C GLU A 64 -4.48 4.58 10.82
N PHE A 65 -5.58 4.93 10.15
CA PHE A 65 -6.63 3.97 9.83
C PHE A 65 -6.08 2.83 8.97
N GLU A 66 -5.28 3.14 7.97
CA GLU A 66 -4.61 2.18 7.10
C GLU A 66 -3.65 1.30 7.89
N SER A 67 -2.73 1.89 8.64
CA SER A 67 -1.70 1.11 9.35
C SER A 67 -2.28 0.25 10.48
N SER A 68 -3.38 0.67 11.09
CA SER A 68 -4.07 -0.10 12.14
C SER A 68 -5.05 -1.15 11.61
N THR A 69 -5.58 -0.95 10.40
CA THR A 69 -6.59 -1.85 9.80
C THR A 69 -5.96 -2.87 8.87
N MET A 70 -4.95 -2.49 8.11
CA MET A 70 -4.37 -3.32 7.06
C MET A 70 -3.94 -4.71 7.57
N PRO A 71 -3.22 -4.86 8.71
CA PRO A 71 -2.87 -6.19 9.24
C PRO A 71 -4.07 -7.11 9.46
N LYS A 72 -5.24 -6.55 9.84
CA LYS A 72 -6.46 -7.31 10.10
C LYS A 72 -7.09 -7.86 8.84
N VAL A 73 -6.88 -7.20 7.70
CA VAL A 73 -7.52 -7.52 6.42
C VAL A 73 -6.57 -8.17 5.40
N CYS A 74 -5.26 -8.05 5.58
CA CYS A 74 -4.25 -8.66 4.70
C CYS A 74 -3.79 -10.07 5.14
N GLY A 75 -4.53 -10.70 6.06
CA GLY A 75 -4.23 -12.07 6.51
C GLY A 75 -3.10 -12.17 7.54
N THR A 76 -2.62 -11.05 8.09
CA THR A 76 -1.59 -11.03 9.13
C THR A 76 -2.04 -10.29 10.41
N PRO A 77 -3.16 -10.67 11.05
CA PRO A 77 -3.76 -9.90 12.14
C PRO A 77 -2.88 -9.81 13.41
N ALA A 78 -1.94 -10.74 13.58
CA ALA A 78 -1.00 -10.75 14.69
C ALA A 78 0.25 -9.87 14.44
N ALA A 79 0.51 -9.47 13.19
CA ALA A 79 1.64 -8.63 12.84
C ALA A 79 1.28 -7.15 13.00
N LYS A 80 2.24 -6.34 13.46
CA LYS A 80 2.11 -4.88 13.42
C LYS A 80 2.50 -4.38 12.03
N PHE A 81 1.75 -3.43 11.50
CA PHE A 81 2.14 -2.74 10.27
C PHE A 81 3.39 -1.90 10.53
N GLU A 82 4.48 -2.20 9.83
CA GLU A 82 5.77 -1.56 10.06
C GLU A 82 6.13 -0.63 8.90
N VAL A 83 6.57 0.59 9.23
CA VAL A 83 7.05 1.57 8.26
C VAL A 83 8.54 1.84 8.49
N LYS A 84 9.39 1.48 7.53
CA LYS A 84 10.84 1.69 7.58
C LYS A 84 11.30 2.64 6.49
N ILE A 85 12.29 3.45 6.84
CA ILE A 85 13.09 4.20 5.87
C ILE A 85 14.36 3.40 5.69
N VAL A 86 14.68 3.05 4.45
CA VAL A 86 15.80 2.17 4.09
C VAL A 86 16.62 2.80 2.96
N PRO A 87 17.90 2.43 2.81
CA PRO A 87 18.67 2.71 1.60
C PRO A 87 17.95 2.16 0.35
N LYS A 88 18.17 2.80 -0.80
CA LYS A 88 17.50 2.43 -2.06
C LYS A 88 17.83 0.99 -2.48
N GLU A 89 19.03 0.54 -2.14
CA GLU A 89 19.58 -0.78 -2.46
C GLU A 89 18.88 -1.89 -1.66
N GLU A 90 18.30 -1.56 -0.50
CA GLU A 90 17.54 -2.49 0.34
C GLU A 90 16.07 -2.59 -0.04
N LEU A 91 15.60 -1.75 -0.98
CA LEU A 91 14.25 -1.90 -1.50
C LEU A 91 14.16 -3.20 -2.32
N PRO A 92 13.28 -4.15 -1.97
CA PRO A 92 13.08 -5.37 -2.76
C PRO A 92 12.51 -5.04 -4.14
N GLU A 93 12.85 -5.84 -5.15
CA GLU A 93 12.23 -5.71 -6.47
C GLU A 93 10.73 -6.00 -6.43
N GLY A 94 9.99 -5.38 -7.35
CA GLY A 94 8.57 -5.64 -7.50
C GLY A 94 8.35 -7.11 -7.87
N LYS A 95 7.49 -7.80 -7.11
CA LYS A 95 7.16 -9.21 -7.35
C LYS A 95 5.66 -9.38 -7.37
N ASP A 96 5.15 -9.84 -8.50
CA ASP A 96 3.75 -10.19 -8.69
C ASP A 96 3.70 -11.58 -9.32
N SER A 97 3.21 -12.56 -8.56
CA SER A 97 3.14 -13.95 -8.98
C SER A 97 1.66 -14.32 -9.14
N PRO A 98 1.22 -14.63 -10.38
CA PRO A 98 -0.16 -15.01 -10.64
C PRO A 98 -0.58 -16.17 -9.75
N GLN A 99 -1.70 -16.02 -9.06
CA GLN A 99 -2.28 -17.12 -8.30
C GLN A 99 -3.11 -17.99 -9.26
N VAL A 100 -2.75 -19.27 -9.36
CA VAL A 100 -3.50 -20.22 -10.17
C VAL A 100 -4.76 -20.61 -9.41
N CYS A 101 -5.92 -20.12 -9.87
CA CYS A 101 -7.19 -20.56 -9.33
C CYS A 101 -7.48 -22.01 -9.73
N GLY A 102 -7.68 -22.88 -8.74
CA GLY A 102 -8.10 -24.26 -8.98
C GLY A 102 -9.49 -24.34 -9.62
N LYS A 103 -9.75 -25.43 -10.35
CA LYS A 103 -11.07 -25.72 -10.94
C LYS A 103 -12.04 -26.38 -9.97
N ASP A 104 -11.58 -26.74 -8.77
CA ASP A 104 -12.37 -27.45 -7.77
C ASP A 104 -13.58 -26.60 -7.32
N ALA A 105 -14.76 -27.21 -7.37
CA ALA A 105 -16.03 -26.58 -7.02
C ALA A 105 -16.56 -27.00 -5.65
N SER A 106 -15.84 -27.88 -4.93
CA SER A 106 -16.29 -28.42 -3.64
C SER A 106 -15.99 -27.53 -2.43
N GLY A 107 -15.18 -26.47 -2.59
CA GLY A 107 -14.82 -25.55 -1.51
C GLY A 107 -15.72 -24.32 -1.35
N CYS A 108 -15.50 -23.54 -0.28
CA CYS A 108 -16.15 -22.25 -0.08
C CYS A 108 -15.61 -21.20 -1.08
N ARG A 109 -16.47 -20.67 -1.95
CA ARG A 109 -16.11 -19.64 -2.94
C ARG A 109 -16.58 -18.27 -2.47
N LEU A 110 -15.66 -17.29 -2.44
CA LEU A 110 -16.01 -15.88 -2.41
C LEU A 110 -16.41 -15.48 -3.84
N ALA A 111 -17.70 -15.43 -4.11
CA ALA A 111 -18.22 -14.91 -5.37
C ALA A 111 -18.55 -13.42 -5.19
N PHE A 112 -17.89 -12.57 -5.97
CA PHE A 112 -18.25 -11.16 -6.08
C PHE A 112 -19.25 -11.02 -7.22
N ASP A 113 -20.54 -10.98 -6.89
CA ASP A 113 -21.57 -10.65 -7.87
C ASP A 113 -21.52 -9.15 -8.12
N LEU A 114 -21.04 -8.77 -9.31
CA LEU A 114 -21.00 -7.37 -9.75
C LEU A 114 -22.39 -6.81 -10.04
N GLY A 115 -23.47 -7.58 -9.84
CA GLY A 115 -24.84 -7.12 -10.02
C GLY A 115 -25.04 -6.66 -11.45
N LYS A 116 -25.18 -7.58 -12.39
CA LYS A 116 -25.61 -7.23 -13.74
C LYS A 116 -27.03 -6.65 -13.66
N SER A 117 -27.16 -5.32 -13.65
CA SER A 117 -28.39 -4.62 -14.05
C SER A 117 -28.50 -4.65 -15.58
N ASP A 118 -28.45 -5.85 -16.15
CA ASP A 118 -28.64 -6.09 -17.58
C ASP A 118 -30.16 -6.05 -17.83
N ILE A 119 -30.74 -4.84 -17.87
CA ILE A 119 -32.05 -4.63 -18.48
C ILE A 119 -31.85 -4.86 -19.98
N LYS A 120 -32.08 -6.09 -20.41
CA LYS A 120 -32.25 -6.43 -21.82
C LYS A 120 -33.68 -6.05 -22.20
N THR A 121 -33.86 -4.86 -22.75
CA THR A 121 -35.03 -4.51 -23.55
C THR A 121 -34.58 -4.22 -24.96
#